data_AF-U5WXP6-F1
#
_entry.id   AF-U5WXP6-F1
#
_cell.length_a   1.000
_cell.length_b   1.000
_cell.length_c   1.000
_cell.angle_alpha   90.00
_cell.angle_beta   90.00
_cell.angle_gamma   90.00
#
_symmetry.space_group_name_H-M   'P 1'
#
loop_
_entity.id
_entity.type
_entity.pdbx_description
1 polymer ?
#
loop_
_entity_poly.entity_id
_entity_poly.type
_entity_poly.pdbx_seq_one_letter_code
_entity_poly.pdbx_strand_id
1 'polypeptide(L)' 'MLTDRVHTYAHGAGIPMTAPLGAHHLVAETVLDRFDQAVAERIAA' A
#
# COMPACT_ATOMS: atom_id res chain seq x y z
N MET A 1 7.90 10.07 0.41
CA MET A 1 7.66 8.76 1.05
C MET A 1 8.63 7.71 0.49
N LEU A 2 8.65 6.46 1.00
CA LEU A 2 9.53 5.40 0.42
C LEU A 2 9.19 5.13 -1.06
N THR A 3 7.90 5.18 -1.39
CA THR A 3 7.37 5.01 -2.74
C THR A 3 7.95 6.00 -3.75
N ASP A 4 8.08 7.29 -3.37
CA ASP A 4 8.65 8.31 -4.27
C ASP A 4 10.12 8.00 -4.61
N ARG A 5 10.91 7.58 -3.62
CA ARG A 5 12.33 7.25 -3.82
C ARG A 5 12.52 6.04 -4.75
N VAL A 6 11.69 5.01 -4.57
CA VAL A 6 11.72 3.82 -5.42
C VAL A 6 11.31 4.18 -6.85
N HIS A 7 10.30 5.03 -7.02
CA HIS A 7 9.86 5.48 -8.34
C HIS A 7 10.94 6.29 -9.08
N THR A 8 11.59 7.24 -8.40
CA THR A 8 12.71 8.01 -8.97
C THR A 8 13.86 7.09 -9.43
N TYR A 9 14.22 6.10 -8.63
CA TYR A 9 15.27 5.14 -8.99
C TYR A 9 14.87 4.28 -10.20
N ALA A 10 13.68 3.67 -10.17
CA ALA A 10 13.21 2.81 -11.25
C ALA A 10 13.16 3.55 -12.59
N HIS A 11 12.70 4.81 -12.58
CA HIS A 11 12.71 5.67 -13.76
C HIS A 11 14.13 5.92 -14.29
N GLY A 12 15.08 6.30 -13.43
CA GLY A 12 16.48 6.53 -13.84
C GLY A 12 17.21 5.28 -14.30
N ALA A 13 16.83 4.10 -13.78
CA ALA A 13 17.39 2.81 -14.15
C ALA A 13 16.70 2.14 -15.35
N GLY A 14 15.63 2.75 -15.90
CA GLY A 14 14.86 2.16 -16.99
C GLY A 14 14.09 0.88 -16.61
N ILE A 15 13.80 0.70 -15.32
CA ILE A 15 13.07 -0.47 -14.82
C ILE A 15 11.57 -0.22 -15.02
N PRO A 16 10.88 -1.05 -15.83
CA PRO A 16 9.44 -0.90 -16.01
C PRO A 16 8.72 -1.21 -14.70
N MET A 17 7.94 -0.24 -14.24
CA MET A 17 7.07 -0.38 -13.08
C MET A 17 5.67 -0.75 -13.54
N THR A 18 5.06 -1.73 -12.89
CA THR A 18 3.63 -2.00 -13.06
C THR A 18 2.83 -0.82 -12.55
N ALA A 19 1.64 -0.59 -13.11
CA ALA A 19 0.71 0.38 -12.55
C ALA A 19 0.42 0.07 -11.06
N PRO A 20 0.15 1.08 -10.22
CA PRO A 20 -0.33 0.86 -8.87
C PRO A 20 -1.57 -0.04 -8.88
N LEU A 21 -1.76 -0.83 -7.81
CA LEU A 21 -2.89 -1.77 -7.70
C LEU A 21 -4.27 -1.07 -7.82
N GLY A 22 -4.36 0.22 -7.53
CA GLY A 22 -5.61 0.98 -7.67
C GLY A 22 -6.74 0.43 -6.78
N ALA A 23 -7.98 0.52 -7.25
CA ALA A 23 -9.18 0.07 -6.54
C ALA A 23 -9.41 -1.47 -6.61
N HIS A 24 -8.33 -2.25 -6.55
CA HIS A 24 -8.41 -3.70 -6.63
C HIS A 24 -9.16 -4.28 -5.42
N HIS A 25 -10.08 -5.23 -5.64
CA HIS A 25 -10.93 -5.81 -4.59
C HIS A 25 -10.11 -6.33 -3.40
N LEU A 26 -9.05 -7.10 -3.66
CA LEU A 26 -8.16 -7.63 -2.62
C LEU A 26 -7.47 -6.55 -1.78
N VAL A 27 -7.18 -5.38 -2.37
CA VAL A 27 -6.61 -4.25 -1.62
C VAL A 27 -7.66 -3.66 -0.68
N ALA A 28 -8.90 -3.48 -1.16
CA ALA A 28 -9.98 -2.99 -0.32
C ALA A 28 -10.26 -3.94 0.86
N GLU A 29 -10.37 -5.23 0.58
CA GLU A 29 -10.56 -6.27 1.61
C GLU A 29 -9.45 -6.25 2.66
N THR A 30 -8.18 -6.19 2.23
CA THR A 30 -7.04 -6.15 3.14
C THR A 30 -6.98 -4.86 3.98
N VAL A 31 -7.35 -3.72 3.39
CA VAL A 31 -7.38 -2.44 4.12
C VAL A 31 -8.46 -2.45 5.18
N LEU A 32 -9.65 -2.97 4.87
CA LEU A 32 -10.74 -3.08 5.83
C LEU A 32 -10.39 -4.03 6.98
N ASP A 33 -9.82 -5.19 6.68
CA ASP A 33 -9.36 -6.15 7.69
C ASP A 33 -8.33 -5.52 8.66
N ARG A 34 -7.32 -4.81 8.14
CA ARG A 34 -6.32 -4.13 8.97
C ARG A 34 -6.90 -2.96 9.76
N PHE A 35 -7.89 -2.27 9.22
CA PHE A 35 -8.57 -1.20 9.93
C PHE A 35 -9.32 -1.76 11.14
N ASP A 36 -10.09 -2.82 10.94
CA ASP A 36 -10.83 -3.48 12.01
C ASP A 36 -9.90 -3.99 13.12
N GLN A 37 -8.75 -4.57 12.74
CA GLN A 37 -7.72 -4.97 13.70
C GLN A 37 -7.18 -3.78 14.51
N ALA A 38 -6.83 -2.67 13.84
CA ALA A 38 -6.29 -1.49 14.51
C ALA A 38 -7.30 -0.84 15.47
N VAL A 39 -8.59 -0.86 15.11
CA VAL A 39 -9.68 -0.39 15.99
C VAL A 39 -9.80 -1.30 17.23
N ALA A 40 -9.77 -2.62 17.04
CA ALA A 40 -9.83 -3.57 18.15
C ALA A 40 -8.64 -3.40 19.12
N GLU A 41 -7.42 -3.26 18.60
CA GLU A 41 -6.22 -2.99 19.40
C GLU A 41 -6.33 -1.68 20.19
N ARG A 42 -6.89 -0.63 19.57
CA ARG A 42 -7.12 0.65 20.25
C ARG A 42 -8.13 0.54 21.39
N ILE A 43 -9.20 -0.25 21.22
CA ILE A 43 -10.22 -0.44 22.26
C ILE A 43 -9.68 -1.25 23.44
N ALA A 44 -8.75 -2.17 23.18
CA ALA A 44 -8.17 -3.03 24.20
C ALA A 44 -7.07 -2.37 25.06
N ALA A 45 -6.59 -1.17 24.69
CA ALA A 45 -5.52 -0.43 25.37
C ALA A 45 -6.07 0.58 26.39
#